data_AF-A0A0C3BLA7-F1
#
_entry.id   AF-A0A0C3BLA7-F1
#
_cell.length_a   1.000
_cell.length_b   1.000
_cell.length_c   1.000
_cell.angle_alpha   90.00
_cell.angle_beta   90.00
_cell.angle_gamma   90.00
#
_symmetry.space_group_name_H-M   'P 1'
#
loop_
_entity.id
_entity.type
_entity.pdbx_description
1 polymer ?
#
loop_
_entity_poly.entity_id
_entity_poly.type
_entity_poly.pdbx_seq_one_letter_code
_entity_poly.pdbx_strand_id
1 'polypeptide(L)'
;MAESFPNSENAFRDAFRDPDPIPKLLELIIAHPRPATIVDLISVYEQLVGESPTQINKLAGLMVEIHNFEEVTIVSDNPERGIASTLNRTLASFHNFDLALEDEIDIAPSNNYLLGSLLSATSMIYGLTTSSAQGAAVLRGLQLEDRRLYQDTPELKEIFVLGTCLQLLIAGSYLYGPTGIHTGRDDVLTALQDVKAEGLVKNPNGQRLLEAAIRQAKDGFKTDMKGTDAWNILFPQEA
;
A
#
# COMPACT_ATOMS: atom_id res chain seq x y z
N MET A 1 -9.58 7.66 22.07
CA MET A 1 -8.33 6.89 22.18
C MET A 1 -7.42 7.65 23.13
N ALA A 2 -6.61 6.96 23.94
CA ALA A 2 -5.57 7.64 24.71
C ALA A 2 -4.61 8.31 23.72
N GLU A 3 -4.32 9.59 23.92
CA GLU A 3 -3.35 10.30 23.11
C GLU A 3 -1.96 9.67 23.27
N SER A 4 -1.14 9.84 22.24
CA SER A 4 0.28 9.54 22.26
C SER A 4 1.04 10.50 23.20
N PHE A 5 2.35 10.63 23.03
CA PHE A 5 3.14 11.65 23.74
C PHE A 5 3.09 13.01 23.01
N PRO A 6 3.27 14.14 23.73
CA PRO A 6 3.25 15.47 23.12
C PRO A 6 4.29 15.60 22.00
N ASN A 7 3.89 16.18 20.86
CA ASN A 7 4.74 16.41 19.67
C ASN A 7 5.28 15.14 18.99
N SER A 8 4.62 13.99 19.16
CA SER A 8 5.03 12.71 18.56
C SER A 8 5.24 12.77 17.05
N GLU A 9 4.35 13.40 16.29
CA GLU A 9 4.48 13.53 14.83
C GLU A 9 5.79 14.23 14.42
N ASN A 10 6.13 15.35 15.06
CA ASN A 10 7.36 16.08 14.78
C ASN A 10 8.59 15.25 15.17
N ALA A 11 8.55 14.57 16.33
CA ALA A 11 9.64 13.72 16.78
C ALA A 11 9.91 12.56 15.79
N PHE A 12 8.86 11.91 15.30
CA PHE A 12 8.99 10.87 14.28
C PHE A 12 9.49 11.42 12.95
N ARG A 13 8.99 12.57 12.48
CA ARG A 13 9.48 13.22 11.26
C ARG A 13 10.97 13.55 11.34
N ASP A 14 11.43 14.04 12.49
CA ASP A 14 12.84 14.32 12.71
C ASP A 14 13.68 13.04 12.77
N ALA A 15 13.16 11.97 13.38
CA ALA A 15 13.82 10.66 13.41
C ALA A 15 13.96 10.06 12.00
N PHE A 16 12.94 10.13 11.14
CA PHE A 16 13.02 9.66 9.76
C PHE A 16 14.03 10.43 8.89
N ARG A 17 14.36 11.67 9.26
CA ARG A 17 15.34 12.52 8.57
C ARG A 17 16.78 12.24 9.01
N ASP A 18 16.98 11.47 10.07
CA ASP A 18 18.32 11.13 10.53
C ASP A 18 19.08 10.30 9.48
N PRO A 19 20.42 10.45 9.36
CA PRO A 19 21.23 9.56 8.55
C PRO A 19 21.07 8.07 8.89
N ASP A 20 20.81 7.75 10.16
CA ASP A 20 20.48 6.41 10.67
C ASP A 20 19.17 6.47 11.50
N PRO A 21 17.99 6.35 10.85
CA PRO A 21 16.70 6.56 11.51
C PRO A 21 16.38 5.54 12.61
N ILE A 22 16.84 4.31 12.49
CA ILE A 22 16.34 3.17 13.29
C ILE A 22 16.57 3.35 14.79
N PRO A 23 17.78 3.70 15.28
CA PRO A 23 17.99 3.91 16.72
C PRO A 23 17.05 4.97 17.31
N LYS A 24 16.82 6.07 16.60
CA LYS A 24 15.94 7.15 17.07
C LYS A 24 14.47 6.75 17.05
N LEU A 25 14.02 6.05 16.00
CA LEU A 25 12.65 5.54 15.92
C LEU A 25 12.37 4.55 17.05
N LEU A 26 13.29 3.64 17.35
CA LEU A 26 13.17 2.69 18.45
C LEU A 26 13.21 3.38 19.82
N GLU A 27 14.08 4.39 20.02
CA GLU A 27 14.12 5.19 21.25
C GLU A 27 12.76 5.81 21.56
N LEU A 28 12.09 6.40 20.56
CA LEU A 28 10.76 6.99 20.71
C LEU A 28 9.70 5.93 21.10
N ILE A 29 9.73 4.76 20.46
CA ILE A 29 8.80 3.66 20.75
C ILE A 29 9.04 3.10 22.16
N ILE A 30 10.30 2.93 22.57
CA ILE A 30 10.68 2.42 23.91
C ILE A 30 10.28 3.40 25.00
N ALA A 31 10.48 4.70 24.78
CA ALA A 31 10.09 5.74 25.73
C ALA A 31 8.56 5.83 25.90
N HIS A 32 7.81 5.48 24.85
CA HIS A 32 6.36 5.59 24.82
C HIS A 32 5.71 4.33 24.21
N PRO A 33 5.76 3.17 24.89
CA PRO A 33 5.37 1.89 24.28
C PRO A 33 3.85 1.72 24.33
N ARG A 34 3.11 2.49 23.54
CA ARG A 34 1.64 2.48 23.50
C ARG A 34 1.14 2.31 22.06
N PRO A 35 -0.06 1.76 21.83
CA PRO A 35 -0.63 1.66 20.50
C PRO A 35 -0.70 3.00 19.76
N ALA A 36 -0.99 4.10 20.46
CA ALA A 36 -1.03 5.45 19.89
C ALA A 36 0.32 5.88 19.28
N THR A 37 1.44 5.48 19.88
CA THR A 37 2.78 5.74 19.34
C THR A 37 3.01 5.03 18.00
N ILE A 38 2.49 3.81 17.85
CA ILE A 38 2.57 3.06 16.58
C ILE A 38 1.64 3.68 15.53
N VAL A 39 0.48 4.22 15.94
CA VAL A 39 -0.40 4.99 15.04
C VAL A 39 0.33 6.21 14.50
N ASP A 40 0.98 7.00 15.35
CA ASP A 40 1.70 8.20 14.91
C ASP A 40 2.89 7.86 14.00
N LEU A 41 3.63 6.80 14.31
CA LEU A 41 4.70 6.29 13.43
C LEU A 41 4.17 5.99 12.03
N ILE A 42 3.05 5.27 11.93
CA ILE A 42 2.43 4.90 10.65
C ILE A 42 1.89 6.14 9.93
N SER A 43 1.20 7.05 10.64
CA SER A 43 0.73 8.31 10.07
C SER A 43 1.88 9.12 9.45
N VAL A 44 3.02 9.23 10.14
CA VAL A 44 4.20 9.94 9.60
C VAL A 44 4.81 9.18 8.42
N TYR A 45 4.89 7.85 8.49
CA TYR A 45 5.34 7.02 7.37
C TYR A 45 4.51 7.26 6.10
N GLU A 46 3.18 7.26 6.22
CA GLU A 46 2.27 7.52 5.10
C GLU A 46 2.40 8.94 4.57
N GLN A 47 2.50 9.94 5.45
CA GLN A 47 2.73 11.33 5.05
C GLN A 47 4.04 11.48 4.26
N LEU A 48 5.13 10.85 4.71
CA LEU A 48 6.41 10.88 4.00
C LEU A 48 6.34 10.18 2.63
N VAL A 49 5.56 9.10 2.53
CA VAL A 49 5.27 8.46 1.23
C VAL A 49 4.44 9.38 0.35
N GLY A 50 3.41 10.05 0.87
CA GLY A 50 2.62 11.03 0.11
C GLY A 50 3.46 12.21 -0.40
N GLU A 51 4.40 12.69 0.42
CA GLU A 51 5.35 13.75 0.05
C GLU A 51 6.35 13.30 -1.04
N SER A 52 6.77 12.03 -1.01
CA SER A 52 7.75 11.49 -1.94
C SER A 52 7.54 9.99 -2.20
N PRO A 53 6.56 9.60 -3.05
CA PRO A 53 6.18 8.20 -3.24
C PRO A 53 7.32 7.31 -3.76
N THR A 54 8.29 7.91 -4.46
CA THR A 54 9.50 7.23 -4.93
C THR A 54 10.40 6.72 -3.81
N GLN A 55 10.24 7.17 -2.57
CA GLN A 55 10.98 6.69 -1.40
C GLN A 55 10.32 5.49 -0.70
N ILE A 56 9.15 5.03 -1.17
CA ILE A 56 8.36 3.97 -0.54
C ILE A 56 9.17 2.73 -0.15
N ASN A 57 10.02 2.22 -1.04
CA ASN A 57 10.83 1.03 -0.77
C ASN A 57 11.86 1.23 0.36
N LYS A 58 12.47 2.43 0.45
CA LYS A 58 13.40 2.77 1.52
C LYS A 58 12.66 2.86 2.86
N LEU A 59 11.55 3.59 2.88
CA LEU A 59 10.76 3.80 4.09
C LEU A 59 10.16 2.47 4.61
N ALA A 60 9.65 1.61 3.71
CA ALA A 60 9.17 0.29 4.09
C ALA A 60 10.28 -0.61 4.66
N GLY A 61 11.52 -0.50 4.15
CA GLY A 61 12.68 -1.17 4.73
C GLY A 61 12.90 -0.79 6.20
N LEU A 62 12.79 0.50 6.52
CA LEU A 62 12.88 0.96 7.92
C LEU A 62 11.75 0.40 8.78
N MET A 63 10.54 0.34 8.25
CA MET A 63 9.39 -0.24 8.94
C MET A 63 9.58 -1.75 9.21
N VAL A 64 10.26 -2.48 8.33
CA VAL A 64 10.59 -3.90 8.54
C VAL A 64 11.58 -4.07 9.70
N GLU A 65 12.59 -3.22 9.79
CA GLU A 65 13.56 -3.26 10.91
C GLU A 65 12.87 -2.99 12.25
N ILE A 66 11.95 -2.02 12.29
CA ILE A 66 11.11 -1.76 13.47
C ILE A 66 10.18 -2.93 13.77
N HIS A 67 9.51 -3.49 12.75
CA HIS A 67 8.60 -4.62 12.87
C HIS A 67 9.29 -5.83 13.51
N ASN A 68 10.54 -6.11 13.12
CA ASN A 68 11.29 -7.27 13.59
C ASN A 68 12.01 -7.04 14.94
N PHE A 69 11.82 -5.89 15.58
CA PHE A 69 12.42 -5.61 16.87
C PHE A 69 11.61 -6.25 18.01
N GLU A 70 12.16 -7.29 18.65
CA GLU A 70 11.45 -8.13 19.64
C GLU A 70 11.57 -7.62 21.09
N GLU A 71 12.47 -6.68 21.38
CA GLU A 71 12.77 -6.28 22.77
C GLU A 71 11.75 -5.32 23.39
N VAL A 72 10.71 -4.91 22.64
CA VAL A 72 9.69 -3.98 23.14
C VAL A 72 8.31 -4.60 23.15
N THR A 73 7.72 -4.55 24.33
CA THR A 73 6.30 -4.81 24.53
C THR A 73 5.52 -3.52 24.49
N ILE A 74 4.47 -3.48 23.67
CA ILE A 74 3.50 -2.38 23.64
C ILE A 74 2.46 -2.58 24.74
N VAL A 75 2.41 -1.60 25.65
CA VAL A 75 1.47 -1.54 26.78
C VAL A 75 0.09 -1.13 26.29
N SER A 76 -0.90 -2.00 26.48
CA SER A 76 -2.29 -1.74 26.11
C SER A 76 -3.27 -2.35 27.13
N ASP A 77 -4.54 -1.98 27.08
CA ASP A 77 -5.59 -2.55 27.95
C ASP A 77 -5.90 -4.03 27.63
N ASN A 78 -5.40 -4.51 26.49
CA ASN A 78 -5.45 -5.91 26.05
C ASN A 78 -4.12 -6.60 26.37
N PRO A 79 -4.03 -7.94 26.34
CA PRO A 79 -2.77 -8.65 26.57
C PRO A 79 -1.63 -8.01 25.78
N GLU A 80 -0.50 -7.84 26.46
CA GLU A 80 0.75 -7.30 25.94
C GLU A 80 1.07 -7.88 24.55
N ARG A 81 1.36 -6.98 23.59
CA ARG A 81 1.71 -7.35 22.22
C ARG A 81 3.06 -6.77 21.88
N GLY A 82 3.89 -7.51 21.14
CA GLY A 82 5.10 -6.95 20.54
C GLY A 82 4.78 -5.87 19.49
N ILE A 83 5.82 -5.15 19.07
CA ILE A 83 5.73 -4.16 17.99
C ILE A 83 5.10 -4.77 16.73
N ALA A 84 5.59 -5.92 16.28
CA ALA A 84 5.11 -6.61 15.08
C ALA A 84 3.58 -6.73 15.00
N SER A 85 2.95 -7.32 16.03
CA SER A 85 1.50 -7.53 16.07
C SER A 85 0.72 -6.21 16.12
N THR A 86 1.26 -5.20 16.79
CA THR A 86 0.61 -3.88 16.89
C THR A 86 0.69 -3.15 15.56
N LEU A 87 1.88 -3.11 14.94
CA LEU A 87 2.14 -2.51 13.64
C LEU A 87 1.31 -3.16 12.53
N ASN A 88 1.28 -4.50 12.49
CA ASN A 88 0.49 -5.26 11.52
C ASN A 88 -1.01 -4.91 11.58
N ARG A 89 -1.58 -4.90 12.80
CA ARG A 89 -2.99 -4.57 13.02
C ARG A 89 -3.30 -3.12 12.65
N THR A 90 -2.42 -2.18 13.04
CA THR A 90 -2.62 -0.76 12.76
C THR A 90 -2.55 -0.51 11.26
N LEU A 91 -1.51 -1.01 10.55
CA LEU A 91 -1.42 -0.89 9.09
C LEU A 91 -2.64 -1.51 8.38
N ALA A 92 -3.14 -2.66 8.85
CA ALA A 92 -4.35 -3.25 8.27
C ALA A 92 -5.58 -2.33 8.39
N SER A 93 -5.69 -1.57 9.48
CA SER A 93 -6.74 -0.57 9.67
C SER A 93 -6.57 0.64 8.74
N PHE A 94 -5.35 1.11 8.54
CA PHE A 94 -5.04 2.19 7.60
C PHE A 94 -5.35 1.77 6.16
N HIS A 95 -4.87 0.60 5.71
CA HIS A 95 -5.21 0.07 4.37
C HIS A 95 -6.72 -0.08 4.18
N ASN A 96 -7.46 -0.48 5.23
CA ASN A 96 -8.91 -0.56 5.13
C ASN A 96 -9.59 0.80 4.94
N PHE A 97 -9.02 1.87 5.52
CA PHE A 97 -9.53 3.22 5.35
C PHE A 97 -9.15 3.77 3.96
N ASP A 98 -7.87 3.75 3.60
CA ASP A 98 -7.36 4.35 2.37
C ASP A 98 -7.93 3.68 1.10
N LEU A 99 -8.07 2.35 1.13
CA LEU A 99 -8.62 1.60 0.00
C LEU A 99 -10.16 1.64 -0.06
N ALA A 100 -10.81 2.27 0.91
CA ALA A 100 -12.25 2.53 0.92
C ALA A 100 -12.61 3.98 0.52
N LEU A 101 -11.63 4.83 0.23
CA LEU A 101 -11.87 6.19 -0.26
C LEU A 101 -12.39 6.15 -1.71
N GLU A 102 -13.49 6.84 -1.96
CA GLU A 102 -14.23 6.85 -3.24
C GLU A 102 -14.54 8.26 -3.74
N ASP A 103 -13.94 9.29 -3.14
CA ASP A 103 -14.27 10.69 -3.38
C ASP A 103 -13.29 11.41 -4.32
N GLU A 104 -12.12 10.83 -4.58
CA GLU A 104 -11.10 11.42 -5.44
C GLU A 104 -11.10 10.79 -6.83
N ILE A 105 -11.50 11.56 -7.84
CA ILE A 105 -11.55 11.12 -9.25
C ILE A 105 -10.34 11.54 -10.08
N ASP A 106 -9.47 12.40 -9.53
CA ASP A 106 -8.31 12.91 -10.25
C ASP A 106 -7.14 11.93 -10.19
N ILE A 107 -6.60 11.57 -11.36
CA ILE A 107 -5.39 10.75 -11.47
C ILE A 107 -4.17 11.65 -11.29
N ALA A 108 -3.79 11.86 -10.03
CA ALA A 108 -2.68 12.71 -9.64
C ALA A 108 -1.77 11.99 -8.62
N PRO A 109 -0.50 12.40 -8.46
CA PRO A 109 0.39 11.83 -7.46
C PRO A 109 -0.11 11.97 -6.02
N SER A 110 -0.99 12.94 -5.76
CA SER A 110 -1.62 13.18 -4.46
C SER A 110 -2.91 12.40 -4.26
N ASN A 111 -3.32 11.53 -5.20
CA ASN A 111 -4.55 10.75 -5.07
C ASN A 111 -4.37 9.70 -3.95
N ASN A 112 -5.19 9.80 -2.91
CA ASN A 112 -5.09 8.99 -1.70
C ASN A 112 -5.33 7.50 -1.98
N TYR A 113 -6.25 7.15 -2.87
CA TYR A 113 -6.49 5.75 -3.24
C TYR A 113 -5.27 5.12 -3.94
N LEU A 114 -4.60 5.88 -4.83
CA LEU A 114 -3.40 5.42 -5.52
C LEU A 114 -2.20 5.31 -4.56
N LEU A 115 -2.04 6.25 -3.63
CA LEU A 115 -1.05 6.16 -2.56
C LEU A 115 -1.32 4.98 -1.62
N GLY A 116 -2.57 4.77 -1.22
CA GLY A 116 -3.00 3.61 -0.43
C GLY A 116 -2.73 2.29 -1.17
N SER A 117 -2.96 2.25 -2.48
CA SER A 117 -2.62 1.10 -3.32
C SER A 117 -1.11 0.81 -3.35
N LEU A 118 -0.28 1.85 -3.44
CA LEU A 118 1.18 1.75 -3.37
C LEU A 118 1.67 1.23 -2.00
N LEU A 119 1.14 1.81 -0.92
CA LEU A 119 1.42 1.42 0.47
C LEU A 119 0.96 -0.02 0.77
N SER A 120 -0.23 -0.39 0.30
CA SER A 120 -0.78 -1.74 0.40
C SER A 120 0.15 -2.76 -0.27
N ALA A 121 0.51 -2.53 -1.53
CA ALA A 121 1.37 -3.44 -2.27
C ALA A 121 2.74 -3.62 -1.61
N THR A 122 3.32 -2.49 -1.17
CA THR A 122 4.61 -2.50 -0.49
C THR A 122 4.52 -3.25 0.84
N SER A 123 3.44 -3.06 1.61
CA SER A 123 3.23 -3.76 2.86
C SER A 123 3.17 -5.28 2.68
N MET A 124 2.55 -5.76 1.59
CA MET A 124 2.50 -7.18 1.26
C MET A 124 3.89 -7.73 0.93
N ILE A 125 4.64 -7.08 0.02
CA ILE A 125 5.93 -7.62 -0.45
C ILE A 125 7.05 -7.54 0.60
N TYR A 126 6.97 -6.57 1.52
CA TYR A 126 7.88 -6.45 2.67
C TYR A 126 7.42 -7.25 3.90
N GLY A 127 6.27 -7.92 3.85
CA GLY A 127 5.75 -8.72 4.96
C GLY A 127 5.32 -7.90 6.19
N LEU A 128 4.99 -6.62 6.01
CA LEU A 128 4.55 -5.74 7.10
C LEU A 128 3.11 -6.02 7.51
N THR A 129 2.22 -6.16 6.52
CA THR A 129 0.82 -6.51 6.76
C THR A 129 0.11 -7.06 5.54
N THR A 130 -0.95 -7.81 5.81
CA THR A 130 -1.85 -8.42 4.82
C THR A 130 -3.27 -8.37 5.39
N SER A 131 -4.24 -7.87 4.63
CA SER A 131 -5.63 -7.77 5.04
C SER A 131 -6.59 -8.10 3.90
N SER A 132 -7.84 -8.43 4.26
CA SER A 132 -8.89 -8.67 3.26
C SER A 132 -9.22 -7.42 2.43
N ALA A 133 -9.04 -6.22 2.98
CA ALA A 133 -9.27 -4.96 2.26
C ALA A 133 -8.32 -4.82 1.07
N GLN A 134 -7.05 -5.21 1.23
CA GLN A 134 -6.06 -5.18 0.15
C GLN A 134 -6.46 -6.11 -1.00
N GLY A 135 -6.86 -7.35 -0.68
CA GLY A 135 -7.39 -8.29 -1.67
C GLY A 135 -8.68 -7.79 -2.33
N ALA A 136 -9.61 -7.22 -1.56
CA ALA A 136 -10.86 -6.66 -2.07
C ALA A 136 -10.62 -5.49 -3.03
N ALA A 137 -9.67 -4.60 -2.74
CA ALA A 137 -9.29 -3.51 -3.61
C ALA A 137 -8.77 -4.01 -4.97
N VAL A 138 -7.88 -5.02 -4.95
CA VAL A 138 -7.39 -5.68 -6.17
C VAL A 138 -8.56 -6.24 -6.99
N LEU A 139 -9.45 -6.99 -6.35
CA LEU A 139 -10.62 -7.59 -7.00
C LEU A 139 -11.58 -6.55 -7.58
N ARG A 140 -11.79 -5.43 -6.88
CA ARG A 140 -12.63 -4.32 -7.35
C ARG A 140 -12.07 -3.74 -8.64
N GLY A 141 -10.78 -3.43 -8.71
CA GLY A 141 -10.16 -2.87 -9.92
C GLY A 141 -10.01 -3.86 -11.09
N LEU A 142 -10.12 -5.17 -10.86
CA LEU A 142 -10.21 -6.16 -11.95
C LEU A 142 -11.53 -6.09 -12.71
N GLN A 143 -12.58 -5.49 -12.14
CA GLN A 143 -13.87 -5.30 -12.81
C GLN A 143 -14.47 -6.62 -13.36
N LEU A 144 -14.30 -7.73 -12.64
CA LEU A 144 -14.89 -9.03 -12.99
C LEU A 144 -16.41 -8.91 -13.04
N GLU A 145 -17.05 -9.42 -14.10
CA GLU A 145 -18.48 -9.21 -14.40
C GLU A 145 -19.42 -9.54 -13.23
N ASP A 146 -19.15 -10.63 -12.50
CA ASP A 146 -19.90 -11.09 -11.33
C ASP A 146 -19.68 -10.24 -10.07
N ARG A 147 -18.70 -9.33 -10.09
CA ARG A 147 -18.26 -8.51 -8.95
C ARG A 147 -18.21 -7.01 -9.26
N ARG A 148 -18.68 -6.59 -10.43
CA ARG A 148 -18.79 -5.17 -10.79
C ARG A 148 -19.74 -4.48 -9.83
N LEU A 149 -19.26 -3.47 -9.13
CA LEU A 149 -20.12 -2.57 -8.38
C LEU A 149 -20.74 -1.58 -9.38
N TYR A 150 -22.05 -1.75 -9.63
CA TYR A 150 -22.79 -0.91 -10.58
C TYR A 150 -22.86 0.58 -10.18
N GLN A 151 -22.47 0.91 -8.94
CA GLN A 151 -22.50 2.27 -8.41
C GLN A 151 -21.23 3.08 -8.76
N ASP A 152 -20.15 2.43 -9.20
CA ASP A 152 -18.89 3.11 -9.50
C ASP A 152 -19.02 3.92 -10.80
N THR A 153 -18.67 5.21 -10.76
CA THR A 153 -18.60 6.04 -11.96
C THR A 153 -17.46 5.57 -12.87
N PRO A 154 -17.49 5.87 -14.19
CA PRO A 154 -16.39 5.53 -15.09
C PRO A 154 -15.03 6.04 -14.60
N GLU A 155 -14.98 7.24 -14.02
CA GLU A 155 -13.75 7.86 -13.50
C GLU A 155 -13.20 7.10 -12.29
N LEU A 156 -14.06 6.69 -11.36
CA LEU A 156 -13.65 5.88 -10.21
C LEU A 156 -13.17 4.50 -10.64
N LYS A 157 -13.84 3.88 -11.61
CA LYS A 157 -13.40 2.59 -12.17
C LYS A 157 -12.00 2.66 -12.75
N GLU A 158 -11.67 3.76 -13.45
CA GLU A 158 -10.31 3.95 -13.95
C GLU A 158 -9.30 4.00 -12.81
N ILE A 159 -9.55 4.75 -11.74
CA ILE A 159 -8.65 4.81 -10.56
C ILE A 159 -8.50 3.46 -9.89
N PHE A 160 -9.59 2.71 -9.72
CA PHE A 160 -9.53 1.36 -9.14
C PHE A 160 -8.70 0.40 -10.00
N VAL A 161 -8.85 0.46 -11.33
CA VAL A 161 -8.00 -0.30 -12.26
C VAL A 161 -6.53 0.08 -12.06
N LEU A 162 -6.21 1.36 -11.96
CA LEU A 162 -4.83 1.84 -11.79
C LEU A 162 -4.23 1.39 -10.45
N GLY A 163 -4.98 1.49 -9.35
CA GLY A 163 -4.58 0.98 -8.05
C GLY A 163 -4.37 -0.54 -8.04
N THR A 164 -5.23 -1.29 -8.73
CA THR A 164 -5.04 -2.73 -8.97
C THR A 164 -3.78 -3.02 -9.77
N CYS A 165 -3.50 -2.25 -10.82
CA CYS A 165 -2.28 -2.42 -11.62
C CYS A 165 -1.01 -2.14 -10.79
N LEU A 166 -1.01 -1.11 -9.94
CA LEU A 166 0.08 -0.85 -9.00
C LEU A 166 0.28 -2.05 -8.05
N GLN A 167 -0.79 -2.54 -7.43
CA GLN A 167 -0.71 -3.65 -6.49
C GLN A 167 -0.20 -4.94 -7.15
N LEU A 168 -0.70 -5.26 -8.34
CA LEU A 168 -0.27 -6.45 -9.09
C LEU A 168 1.18 -6.35 -9.59
N LEU A 169 1.65 -5.17 -10.00
CA LEU A 169 3.03 -5.02 -10.44
C LEU A 169 4.04 -5.15 -9.29
N ILE A 170 3.67 -4.67 -8.09
CA ILE A 170 4.57 -4.60 -6.93
C ILE A 170 4.51 -5.85 -6.06
N ALA A 171 3.34 -6.47 -5.94
CA ALA A 171 3.11 -7.62 -5.07
C ALA A 171 2.43 -8.78 -5.83
N GLY A 172 2.62 -8.84 -7.15
CA GLY A 172 2.00 -9.82 -8.02
C GLY A 172 2.36 -11.24 -7.62
N SER A 173 3.61 -11.52 -7.27
CA SER A 173 4.03 -12.87 -6.86
C SER A 173 3.34 -13.33 -5.58
N TYR A 174 3.09 -12.40 -4.64
CA TYR A 174 2.35 -12.64 -3.42
C TYR A 174 0.85 -12.83 -3.71
N LEU A 175 0.25 -11.92 -4.49
CA LEU A 175 -1.17 -11.93 -4.83
C LEU A 175 -1.57 -13.13 -5.71
N TYR A 176 -0.64 -13.64 -6.53
CA TYR A 176 -0.79 -14.87 -7.32
C TYR A 176 -0.40 -16.15 -6.55
N GLY A 177 0.13 -15.99 -5.32
CA GLY A 177 0.57 -17.09 -4.48
C GLY A 177 -0.59 -17.82 -3.79
N PRO A 178 -0.30 -18.91 -3.05
CA PRO A 178 -1.31 -19.73 -2.36
C PRO A 178 -2.15 -18.95 -1.32
N THR A 179 -1.61 -17.85 -0.81
CA THR A 179 -2.21 -16.99 0.22
C THR A 179 -2.72 -15.66 -0.34
N GLY A 180 -2.68 -15.48 -1.66
CA GLY A 180 -3.05 -14.24 -2.34
C GLY A 180 -4.56 -14.13 -2.59
N ILE A 181 -4.94 -13.48 -3.68
CA ILE A 181 -6.35 -13.40 -4.08
C ILE A 181 -6.82 -14.78 -4.55
N HIS A 182 -7.97 -15.24 -4.08
CA HIS A 182 -8.59 -16.52 -4.48
C HIS A 182 -9.20 -16.46 -5.90
N THR A 183 -8.51 -15.79 -6.82
CA THR A 183 -8.90 -15.65 -8.23
C THR A 183 -7.89 -16.40 -9.08
N GLY A 184 -8.38 -17.12 -10.09
CA GLY A 184 -7.52 -17.90 -10.97
C GLY A 184 -6.55 -17.01 -11.76
N ARG A 185 -5.39 -17.56 -12.13
CA ARG A 185 -4.38 -16.84 -12.92
C ARG A 185 -4.93 -16.35 -14.25
N ASP A 186 -5.71 -17.20 -14.91
CA ASP A 186 -6.33 -16.91 -16.20
C ASP A 186 -7.41 -15.83 -16.05
N ASP A 187 -8.11 -15.79 -14.91
CA ASP A 187 -9.16 -14.79 -14.63
C ASP A 187 -8.56 -13.38 -14.52
N VAL A 188 -7.41 -13.23 -13.85
CA VAL A 188 -6.76 -11.91 -13.71
C VAL A 188 -6.23 -11.40 -15.05
N LEU A 189 -5.57 -12.26 -15.85
CA LEU A 189 -5.08 -11.85 -17.17
C LEU A 189 -6.25 -11.46 -18.08
N THR A 190 -7.30 -12.27 -18.11
CA THR A 190 -8.52 -12.02 -18.89
C THR A 190 -9.14 -10.70 -18.47
N ALA A 191 -9.32 -10.47 -17.16
CA ALA A 191 -9.88 -9.23 -16.62
C ALA A 191 -9.09 -7.98 -17.05
N LEU A 192 -7.76 -8.00 -16.96
CA LEU A 192 -6.93 -6.87 -17.39
C LEU A 192 -7.04 -6.62 -18.92
N GLN A 193 -7.18 -7.69 -19.71
CA GLN A 193 -7.38 -7.59 -21.15
C GLN A 193 -8.76 -7.03 -21.50
N ASP A 194 -9.80 -7.42 -20.78
CA ASP A 194 -11.16 -6.91 -20.95
C ASP A 194 -11.23 -5.42 -20.59
N VAL A 195 -10.65 -5.03 -19.45
CA VAL A 195 -10.50 -3.62 -19.06
C VAL A 195 -9.81 -2.80 -20.16
N LYS A 196 -8.76 -3.35 -20.79
CA LYS A 196 -8.08 -2.72 -21.93
C LYS A 196 -8.99 -2.61 -23.16
N ALA A 197 -9.72 -3.69 -23.49
CA ALA A 197 -10.58 -3.76 -24.67
C ALA A 197 -11.80 -2.83 -24.57
N GLU A 198 -12.38 -2.71 -23.38
CA GLU A 198 -13.44 -1.73 -23.06
C GLU A 198 -12.93 -0.28 -23.12
N GLY A 199 -11.61 -0.10 -23.11
CA GLY A 199 -10.97 1.21 -23.09
C GLY A 199 -11.27 1.97 -21.80
N LEU A 200 -11.41 1.27 -20.67
CA LEU A 200 -11.80 1.87 -19.39
C LEU A 200 -10.75 2.88 -18.90
N VAL A 201 -9.46 2.62 -19.15
CA VAL A 201 -8.35 3.51 -18.79
C VAL A 201 -8.09 4.53 -19.92
N LYS A 202 -8.36 5.81 -19.64
CA LYS A 202 -8.19 6.93 -20.59
C LYS A 202 -6.85 7.63 -20.43
N ASN A 203 -6.30 7.67 -19.22
CA ASN A 203 -5.02 8.30 -18.92
C ASN A 203 -3.87 7.62 -19.71
N PRO A 204 -3.05 8.35 -20.49
CA PRO A 204 -1.98 7.75 -21.29
C PRO A 204 -0.94 6.98 -20.47
N ASN A 205 -0.54 7.50 -19.31
CA ASN A 205 0.39 6.80 -18.42
C ASN A 205 -0.29 5.62 -17.70
N GLY A 206 -1.58 5.76 -17.39
CA GLY A 206 -2.42 4.68 -16.91
C GLY A 206 -2.49 3.49 -17.89
N GLN A 207 -2.62 3.77 -19.19
CA GLN A 207 -2.59 2.74 -20.23
C GLN A 207 -1.22 2.03 -20.25
N ARG A 208 -0.11 2.76 -20.08
CA ARG A 208 1.23 2.16 -19.99
C ARG A 208 1.37 1.27 -18.75
N LEU A 209 0.80 1.68 -17.62
CA LEU A 209 0.76 0.88 -16.39
C LEU A 209 -0.04 -0.41 -16.59
N LEU A 210 -1.25 -0.31 -17.16
CA LEU A 210 -2.09 -1.46 -17.49
C LEU A 210 -1.38 -2.44 -18.44
N GLU A 211 -0.70 -1.93 -19.46
CA GLU A 211 0.10 -2.76 -20.38
C GLU A 211 1.25 -3.47 -19.68
N ALA A 212 1.91 -2.81 -18.73
CA ALA A 212 2.94 -3.44 -17.92
C ALA A 212 2.35 -4.58 -17.06
N ALA A 213 1.19 -4.35 -16.43
CA ALA A 213 0.50 -5.36 -15.63
C ALA A 213 0.07 -6.56 -16.49
N ILE A 214 -0.50 -6.34 -17.68
CA ILE A 214 -0.85 -7.42 -18.63
C ILE A 214 0.39 -8.22 -19.04
N ARG A 215 1.53 -7.57 -19.30
CA ARG A 215 2.77 -8.28 -19.64
C ARG A 215 3.22 -9.19 -18.50
N GLN A 216 3.24 -8.70 -17.26
CA GLN A 216 3.61 -9.53 -16.13
C GLN A 216 2.60 -10.65 -15.84
N ALA A 217 1.30 -10.39 -16.02
CA ALA A 217 0.25 -11.39 -15.87
C ALA A 217 0.42 -12.57 -16.83
N LYS A 218 0.86 -12.34 -18.07
CA LYS A 218 1.18 -13.42 -19.03
C LYS A 218 2.28 -14.35 -18.54
N ASP A 219 3.24 -13.82 -17.80
CA ASP A 219 4.32 -14.60 -17.21
C ASP A 219 3.96 -15.13 -15.81
N GLY A 220 2.76 -14.82 -15.30
CA GLY A 220 2.26 -15.23 -13.99
C GLY A 220 2.91 -14.48 -12.82
N PHE A 221 3.32 -13.22 -13.03
CA PHE A 221 3.96 -12.37 -12.01
C PHE A 221 5.15 -13.04 -11.32
N LYS A 222 6.04 -13.66 -12.09
CA LYS A 222 7.27 -14.32 -11.57
C LYS A 222 8.25 -13.38 -10.87
N THR A 223 8.17 -12.09 -11.16
CA THR A 223 9.06 -11.06 -10.62
C THR A 223 8.25 -9.83 -10.27
N ASP A 224 8.38 -9.38 -9.04
CA ASP A 224 7.79 -8.13 -8.59
C ASP A 224 8.62 -6.92 -9.03
N MET A 225 7.91 -5.83 -9.31
CA MET A 225 8.49 -4.52 -9.61
C MET A 225 8.71 -3.74 -8.31
N LYS A 226 9.74 -2.89 -8.26
CA LYS A 226 9.87 -1.94 -7.14
C LYS A 226 8.72 -0.95 -7.17
N GLY A 227 8.25 -0.52 -5.99
CA GLY A 227 7.19 0.47 -5.86
C GLY A 227 7.54 1.77 -6.59
N THR A 228 8.78 2.22 -6.47
CA THR A 228 9.30 3.39 -7.21
C THR A 228 9.14 3.26 -8.72
N ASP A 229 9.45 2.09 -9.29
CA ASP A 229 9.41 1.88 -10.75
C ASP A 229 7.96 1.84 -11.24
N ALA A 230 7.07 1.15 -10.52
CA ALA A 230 5.64 1.10 -10.85
C ALA A 230 5.00 2.49 -10.77
N TRP A 231 5.32 3.24 -9.71
CA TRP A 231 4.83 4.62 -9.53
C TRP A 231 5.30 5.54 -10.67
N ASN A 232 6.56 5.45 -11.07
CA ASN A 232 7.13 6.27 -12.14
C ASN A 232 6.57 5.93 -13.54
N ILE A 233 5.94 4.77 -13.74
CA ILE A 233 5.18 4.50 -14.98
C ILE A 233 3.94 5.40 -15.04
N LEU A 234 3.23 5.53 -13.92
CA LEU A 234 2.00 6.32 -13.84
C LEU A 234 2.26 7.82 -13.74
N PHE A 235 3.27 8.19 -12.94
CA PHE A 235 3.69 9.57 -12.69
C PHE A 235 5.20 9.73 -12.97
N PRO A 236 5.61 9.82 -14.24
CA PRO A 236 7.00 10.03 -14.60
C PRO A 236 7.52 11.34 -14.01
N GLN A 237 8.75 11.32 -13.48
CA GLN A 237 9.44 12.56 -13.12
C GLN A 237 9.79 13.31 -14.40
N GLU A 238 9.63 14.63 -14.41
CA GLU A 238 10.13 15.48 -15.49
C GLU A 238 11.64 15.28 -15.59
N ALA A 239 12.12 15.01 -16.82
CA ALA A 239 13.52 14.70 -17.11
C ALA A 239 14.39 15.96 -17.17
#